data_AF-A0A3P7I7S1-F1
#
_entry.id   AF-A0A3P7I7S1-F1
#
_cell.length_a   1.000
_cell.length_b   1.000
_cell.length_c   1.000
_cell.angle_alpha   90.00
_cell.angle_beta   90.00
_cell.angle_gamma   90.00
#
_symmetry.space_group_name_H-M   'P 1'
#
loop_
_entity.id
_entity.type
_entity.pdbx_description
1 polymer ?
#
loop_
_entity_poly.entity_id
_entity_poly.type
_entity_poly.pdbx_seq_one_letter_code
_entity_poly.pdbx_strand_id
1 'polypeptide(L)'
;MLSQSTMPRRAPSSTNFQQCSILRRVSSNCPTDGYVFCDAASNTNPTTMQIEFFNSTGNVVRTVQRTGTTLTARIFCVNTVWVVRAAANSNTNLPISQVSCSQTGSTGADEGYLVGSATD
;
A
#
# COMPACT_ATOMS: atom_id res chain seq x y z
N MET A 1 5.50 -7.16 23.57
CA MET A 1 5.16 -7.88 22.33
C MET A 1 4.72 -6.84 21.30
N LEU A 2 5.59 -6.46 20.35
CA LEU A 2 5.22 -5.57 19.25
C LEU A 2 4.42 -6.42 18.25
N SER A 3 3.09 -6.35 18.26
CA SER A 3 2.30 -7.04 17.25
C SER A 3 2.57 -6.35 15.90
N GLN A 4 3.33 -7.00 15.02
CA GLN A 4 3.37 -6.63 13.61
C GLN A 4 2.01 -6.95 13.01
N SER A 5 1.08 -6.03 13.14
CA SER A 5 -0.21 -6.18 12.49
C SER A 5 -0.18 -5.34 11.23
N THR A 6 -0.34 -5.97 10.08
CA THR A 6 -0.40 -5.27 8.80
C THR A 6 -1.85 -4.95 8.46
N MET A 7 -2.13 -3.74 7.94
CA MET A 7 -3.44 -3.50 7.34
C MET A 7 -3.68 -4.53 6.22
N PRO A 8 -4.85 -5.17 6.16
CA PRO A 8 -5.14 -6.20 5.17
C PRO A 8 -4.76 -5.75 3.75
N ARG A 9 -3.96 -6.58 3.08
CA ARG A 9 -3.61 -6.40 1.67
C ARG A 9 -4.71 -6.98 0.80
N ARG A 10 -4.92 -6.38 -0.36
CA ARG A 10 -5.83 -6.92 -1.39
C ARG A 10 -5.33 -6.64 -2.79
N ALA A 11 -5.92 -7.31 -3.76
CA ALA A 11 -5.69 -7.06 -5.18
C ALA A 11 -6.11 -5.63 -5.58
N PRO A 12 -5.46 -5.03 -6.60
CA PRO A 12 -5.85 -3.75 -7.15
C PRO A 12 -7.26 -3.81 -7.75
N SER A 13 -7.91 -2.65 -7.85
CA SER A 13 -9.26 -2.53 -8.42
C SER A 13 -9.30 -2.78 -9.93
N SER A 14 -8.17 -2.58 -10.62
CA SER A 14 -8.02 -2.77 -12.06
C SER A 14 -7.02 -3.89 -12.36
N THR A 15 -7.35 -4.72 -13.33
CA THR A 15 -6.48 -5.79 -13.86
C THR A 15 -5.30 -5.28 -14.69
N ASN A 16 -5.30 -3.99 -15.07
CA ASN A 16 -4.16 -3.37 -15.73
C ASN A 16 -2.97 -3.25 -14.78
N PHE A 17 -3.23 -3.20 -13.48
CA PHE A 17 -2.24 -3.20 -12.43
C PHE A 17 -2.08 -4.61 -11.86
N GLN A 18 -0.84 -5.07 -11.77
CA GLN A 18 -0.52 -6.38 -11.19
C GLN A 18 0.01 -6.21 -9.76
N GLN A 19 -0.42 -7.11 -8.87
CA GLN A 19 0.07 -7.14 -7.49
C GLN A 19 1.43 -7.83 -7.44
N CYS A 20 2.48 -7.07 -7.72
CA CYS A 20 3.86 -7.59 -7.74
C CYS A 20 4.75 -6.88 -6.70
N SER A 21 4.21 -5.88 -6.03
CA SER A 21 4.98 -4.92 -5.24
C SER A 21 4.93 -5.25 -3.74
N ILE A 22 6.02 -4.95 -3.02
CA ILE A 22 6.12 -5.22 -1.58
C ILE A 22 5.56 -4.03 -0.79
N LEU A 23 4.61 -4.32 0.11
CA LEU A 23 4.13 -3.37 1.11
C LEU A 23 4.95 -3.51 2.41
N ARG A 24 5.76 -2.51 2.78
CA ARG A 24 6.72 -2.69 3.89
C ARG A 24 6.22 -2.32 5.29
N ARG A 25 5.20 -1.47 5.44
CA ARG A 25 4.61 -1.19 6.76
C ARG A 25 3.27 -0.48 6.66
N VAL A 26 2.28 -0.99 7.38
CA VAL A 26 1.03 -0.31 7.77
C VAL A 26 0.63 -0.97 9.08
N SER A 27 0.51 -0.27 10.19
CA SER A 27 0.09 -0.92 11.46
C SER A 27 -1.42 -1.20 11.44
N SER A 28 -1.94 -2.24 12.10
CA SER A 28 -3.40 -2.48 12.15
C SER A 28 -4.10 -1.61 13.20
N ASN A 29 -3.37 -1.20 14.24
CA ASN A 29 -3.78 -0.16 15.17
C ASN A 29 -3.07 1.15 14.77
N CYS A 30 -3.76 2.27 14.87
CA CYS A 30 -3.16 3.58 14.66
C CYS A 30 -2.95 4.25 16.02
N PRO A 31 -1.71 4.30 16.56
CA PRO A 31 -1.39 5.14 17.71
C PRO A 31 -0.86 6.52 17.28
N THR A 32 -0.37 6.64 16.05
CA THR A 32 0.17 7.87 15.45
C THR A 32 0.08 7.77 13.93
N ASP A 33 0.37 8.86 13.22
CA ASP A 33 0.45 8.90 11.76
C ASP A 33 1.46 7.88 11.21
N GLY A 34 1.27 7.49 9.96
CA GLY A 34 2.07 6.44 9.34
C GLY A 34 2.38 6.72 7.87
N TYR A 35 3.16 5.81 7.30
CA TYR A 35 3.49 5.80 5.88
C TYR A 35 3.26 4.40 5.33
N VAL A 36 2.72 4.37 4.13
CA VAL A 36 2.56 3.18 3.29
C VAL A 36 3.65 3.24 2.25
N PHE A 37 4.50 2.21 2.21
CA PHE A 37 5.57 2.07 1.25
C PHE A 37 5.22 0.96 0.27
N CYS A 38 5.32 1.27 -1.01
CA CYS A 38 5.08 0.36 -2.10
C CYS A 38 6.34 0.31 -2.96
N ASP A 39 7.09 -0.77 -2.85
CA ASP A 39 8.32 -1.00 -3.62
C ASP A 39 8.03 -1.95 -4.78
N ALA A 40 8.57 -1.66 -5.95
CA ALA A 40 8.45 -2.50 -7.12
C ALA A 40 8.95 -3.92 -6.82
N ALA A 41 8.40 -4.92 -7.51
CA ALA A 41 8.95 -6.28 -7.45
C ALA A 41 10.44 -6.27 -7.82
N SER A 42 11.22 -7.15 -7.21
CA SER A 42 12.64 -7.28 -7.55
C SER A 42 12.82 -7.56 -9.04
N ASN A 43 13.84 -6.95 -9.65
CA ASN A 43 14.15 -7.09 -11.08
C ASN A 43 13.02 -6.65 -12.03
N THR A 44 12.12 -5.79 -11.57
CA THR A 44 11.10 -5.18 -12.43
C THR A 44 11.38 -3.70 -12.68
N ASN A 45 11.03 -3.23 -13.88
CA ASN A 45 11.11 -1.82 -14.27
C ASN A 45 9.69 -1.30 -14.56
N PRO A 46 8.89 -0.99 -13.52
CA PRO A 46 7.52 -0.57 -13.73
C PRO A 46 7.44 0.80 -14.39
N THR A 47 6.47 0.97 -15.29
CA THR A 47 6.15 2.28 -15.87
C THR A 47 5.39 3.15 -14.86
N THR A 48 4.53 2.53 -14.04
CA THR A 48 3.77 3.24 -12.99
C THR A 48 3.54 2.34 -11.79
N MET A 49 3.78 2.90 -10.60
CA MET A 49 3.44 2.34 -9.29
C MET A 49 2.12 2.94 -8.81
N GLN A 50 1.33 2.14 -8.11
CA GLN A 50 0.02 2.53 -7.57
C GLN A 50 -0.16 2.01 -6.15
N ILE A 51 -0.67 2.90 -5.28
CA ILE A 51 -1.27 2.55 -4.00
C ILE A 51 -2.77 2.87 -4.08
N GLU A 52 -3.61 1.90 -3.76
CA GLU A 52 -5.04 2.10 -3.57
C GLU A 52 -5.42 1.86 -2.12
N PHE A 53 -6.21 2.77 -1.58
CA PHE A 53 -6.79 2.66 -0.25
C PHE A 53 -8.26 2.33 -0.34
N PHE A 54 -8.71 1.38 0.46
CA PHE A 54 -10.09 0.90 0.43
C PHE A 54 -10.76 1.09 1.79
N ASN A 55 -12.04 1.46 1.78
CA ASN A 55 -12.87 1.45 2.98
C ASN A 55 -13.27 0.02 3.39
N SER A 56 -14.01 -0.11 4.50
CA SER A 56 -14.45 -1.41 5.04
C SER A 56 -15.40 -2.19 4.13
N THR A 57 -16.09 -1.51 3.21
CA THR A 57 -16.94 -2.11 2.18
C THR A 57 -16.12 -2.59 0.97
N GLY A 58 -14.84 -2.24 0.91
CA GLY A 58 -13.95 -2.62 -0.17
C GLY A 58 -14.00 -1.71 -1.40
N ASN A 59 -14.54 -0.49 -1.28
CA ASN A 59 -14.49 0.54 -2.32
C ASN A 59 -13.19 1.34 -2.23
N VAL A 60 -12.60 1.68 -3.38
CA VAL A 60 -11.44 2.59 -3.43
C VAL A 60 -11.87 3.98 -2.98
N VAL A 61 -11.19 4.51 -1.95
CA VAL A 61 -11.42 5.88 -1.44
C VAL A 61 -10.30 6.83 -1.81
N ARG A 62 -9.12 6.30 -2.14
CA ARG A 62 -8.00 7.10 -2.64
C ARG A 62 -7.05 6.26 -3.47
N THR A 63 -6.61 6.83 -4.58
CA THR A 63 -5.52 6.30 -5.39
C THR A 63 -4.34 7.29 -5.37
N VAL A 64 -3.14 6.74 -5.26
CA VAL A 64 -1.87 7.46 -5.44
C VAL A 64 -1.08 6.72 -6.50
N GLN A 65 -0.64 7.41 -7.54
CA GLN A 65 0.15 6.86 -8.63
C GLN A 65 1.34 7.75 -8.91
N ARG A 66 2.52 7.15 -9.16
CA ARG A 66 3.70 7.83 -9.71
C ARG A 66 4.56 6.84 -10.49
N THR A 67 5.43 7.37 -11.35
CA THR A 67 6.52 6.63 -11.97
C THR A 67 7.64 6.37 -10.96
N GLY A 68 8.55 5.44 -11.28
CA GLY A 68 9.67 5.04 -10.43
C GLY A 68 9.45 3.68 -9.75
N THR A 69 10.41 3.26 -8.93
CA THR A 69 10.43 1.92 -8.31
C THR A 69 9.96 1.91 -6.85
N THR A 70 9.78 3.08 -6.25
CA THR A 70 9.24 3.22 -4.89
C THR A 70 8.17 4.30 -4.87
N LEU A 71 7.03 3.99 -4.26
CA LEU A 71 5.95 4.92 -4.01
C LEU A 71 5.63 4.96 -2.52
N THR A 72 5.58 6.17 -1.95
CA THR A 72 5.25 6.38 -0.54
C THR A 72 4.00 7.24 -0.41
N ALA A 73 3.07 6.82 0.45
CA ALA A 73 1.88 7.58 0.79
C ALA A 73 1.77 7.77 2.31
N ARG A 74 1.53 9.01 2.76
CA ARG A 74 1.27 9.31 4.17
C ARG A 74 -0.18 8.97 4.52
N ILE A 75 -0.38 8.32 5.65
CA ILE A 75 -1.69 8.06 6.27
C ILE A 75 -1.71 8.67 7.66
N PHE A 76 -2.91 8.98 8.13
CA PHE A 76 -3.10 9.67 9.39
C PHE A 76 -3.87 8.79 10.36
N CYS A 77 -3.61 8.98 11.64
CA CYS A 77 -4.39 8.35 12.68
C CYS A 77 -5.32 9.37 13.31
N VAL A 78 -6.64 9.16 13.19
CA VAL A 78 -7.64 10.04 13.77
C VAL A 78 -8.62 9.20 14.58
N ASN A 79 -8.74 9.48 15.88
CA ASN A 79 -9.61 8.73 16.79
C ASN A 79 -9.43 7.21 16.68
N THR A 80 -8.18 6.73 16.63
CA THR A 80 -7.81 5.31 16.47
C THR A 80 -8.21 4.66 15.15
N VAL A 81 -8.69 5.44 14.17
CA VAL A 81 -9.01 5.00 12.82
C VAL A 81 -7.95 5.50 11.84
N TRP A 82 -7.44 4.59 11.00
CA TRP A 82 -6.60 4.98 9.88
C TRP A 82 -7.40 5.73 8.84
N VAL A 83 -6.89 6.88 8.44
CA VAL A 83 -7.49 7.71 7.39
C VAL A 83 -6.45 8.16 6.38
N VAL A 84 -6.91 8.45 5.17
CA VAL A 84 -6.13 9.11 4.13
C VAL A 84 -6.84 10.41 3.74
N ARG A 85 -6.08 11.42 3.31
CA ARG A 85 -6.68 12.65 2.76
C ARG A 85 -7.31 12.36 1.39
N ALA A 86 -8.45 12.96 1.09
CA ALA A 86 -9.14 12.79 -0.20
C ALA A 86 -8.29 13.26 -1.40
N ALA A 87 -7.43 14.26 -1.21
CA ALA A 87 -6.45 14.75 -2.19
C ALA A 87 -5.15 15.16 -1.47
N ALA A 88 -4.06 15.41 -2.21
CA ALA A 88 -2.75 15.77 -1.63
C ALA A 88 -2.83 17.00 -0.70
N ASN A 89 -3.69 17.96 -1.04
CA ASN A 89 -3.88 19.22 -0.31
C ASN A 89 -5.26 19.32 0.36
N SER A 90 -5.97 18.19 0.55
CA SER A 90 -7.28 18.18 1.18
C SER A 90 -7.17 18.00 2.70
N ASN A 91 -8.10 18.57 3.46
CA ASN A 91 -8.29 18.30 4.89
C ASN A 91 -9.43 17.30 5.16
N THR A 92 -10.05 16.76 4.10
CA THR A 92 -11.09 15.73 4.22
C THR A 92 -10.44 14.38 4.43
N ASN A 93 -10.72 13.76 5.57
CA ASN A 93 -10.22 12.44 5.95
C ASN A 93 -11.21 11.36 5.53
N LEU A 94 -10.69 10.32 4.86
CA LEU A 94 -11.45 9.15 4.42
C LEU A 94 -10.94 7.92 5.17
N PRO A 95 -11.81 7.17 5.87
CA PRO A 95 -11.41 5.98 6.61
C PRO A 95 -10.97 4.86 5.68
N ILE A 96 -9.91 4.16 6.08
CA ILE A 96 -9.30 3.07 5.32
C ILE A 96 -9.20 1.81 6.17
N SER A 97 -9.33 0.66 5.52
CA SER A 97 -9.29 -0.65 6.17
C SER A 97 -8.46 -1.68 5.40
N GLN A 98 -8.24 -1.46 4.11
CA GLN A 98 -7.41 -2.32 3.27
C GLN A 98 -6.58 -1.46 2.32
N VAL A 99 -5.49 -2.04 1.82
CA VAL A 99 -4.59 -1.37 0.89
C VAL A 99 -4.15 -2.32 -0.22
N SER A 100 -4.02 -1.79 -1.43
CA SER A 100 -3.34 -2.45 -2.55
C SER A 100 -2.08 -1.68 -2.90
N CYS A 101 -1.06 -2.41 -3.27
CA CYS A 101 0.22 -1.92 -3.78
C CYS A 101 0.50 -2.72 -5.05
N SER A 102 0.57 -2.03 -6.18
CA SER A 102 0.54 -2.64 -7.50
C SER A 102 1.34 -1.82 -8.51
N GLN A 103 1.73 -2.45 -9.61
CA GLN A 103 2.53 -1.83 -10.66
C GLN A 103 1.99 -2.13 -12.06
N THR A 104 2.44 -1.39 -13.07
CA THR A 104 2.15 -1.61 -14.50
C THR A 104 3.44 -1.59 -15.32
N GLY A 105 3.39 -2.15 -16.53
CA GLY A 105 4.48 -2.05 -17.49
C GLY A 105 5.77 -2.74 -17.04
N SER A 106 5.65 -3.70 -16.10
CA SER A 106 6.77 -4.49 -15.62
C SER A 106 7.28 -5.42 -16.72
N THR A 107 8.49 -5.17 -17.20
CA THR A 107 9.24 -6.12 -18.03
C THR A 107 10.20 -6.90 -17.13
N GLY A 108 9.83 -8.13 -16.77
CA GLY A 108 10.59 -8.99 -15.84
C GLY A 108 9.69 -10.05 -15.18
N ALA A 109 10.29 -11.14 -14.68
CA ALA A 109 9.56 -12.18 -13.97
C ALA A 109 9.34 -11.79 -12.50
N ASP A 110 8.13 -12.03 -11.98
CA ASP A 110 7.85 -11.95 -10.55
C ASP A 110 8.51 -13.15 -9.85
N GLU A 111 9.74 -12.97 -9.39
CA GLU A 111 10.37 -13.98 -8.52
C GLU A 111 9.68 -13.89 -7.15
N GLY A 112 8.80 -14.84 -6.85
CA GLY A 112 8.11 -14.94 -5.58
C GLY A 112 9.13 -14.95 -4.44
N TYR A 113 9.15 -13.89 -3.63
CA TYR A 113 10.03 -13.82 -2.47
C TYR A 113 9.69 -14.96 -1.51
N LEU A 114 10.55 -15.97 -1.44
CA LEU A 114 10.55 -16.93 -0.34
C LEU A 114 10.75 -16.13 0.94
N VAL A 115 9.72 -16.08 1.78
CA VAL A 115 9.82 -15.49 3.13
C VAL A 115 10.86 -16.31 3.89
N GLY A 116 12.08 -15.81 3.98
CA GLY A 116 13.06 -16.32 4.93
C GLY A 116 12.55 -16.05 6.35
N SER A 117 12.32 -17.10 7.11
CA SER A 117 12.14 -16.99 8.56
C SER A 117 13.49 -16.58 9.17
N ALA A 118 13.57 -15.40 9.78
CA ALA A 118 14.69 -15.06 10.64
C ALA A 118 14.57 -15.91 11.92
N THR A 119 15.49 -16.87 12.10
CA THR A 119 15.75 -17.51 13.38
C THR A 119 16.97 -16.82 14.00
N ASP A 120 16.74 -16.07 15.07
CA ASP A 120 17.56 -16.06 16.29
C ASP A 120 16.72 -15.51 17.46
#